data_AF-A0A941J8Q0-F1
#
_entry.id   AF-A0A941J8Q0-F1
#
_cell.length_a   1.000
_cell.length_b   1.000
_cell.length_c   1.000
_cell.angle_alpha   90.00
_cell.angle_beta   90.00
_cell.angle_gamma   90.00
#
_symmetry.space_group_name_H-M   'P 1'
#
loop_
_entity.id
_entity.type
_entity.pdbx_description
1 polymer ?
#
loop_
_entity_poly.entity_id
_entity_poly.type
_entity_poly.pdbx_seq_one_letter_code
_entity_poly.pdbx_strand_id
1 'polypeptide(L)'
;MSKWLSSYQIQKKIRNHELNRLQLVVCPENIVFDSSLTPYFLHYGVKDSLPPYEHNQDELFKETKATISALVDGQHTFEEYLLYHKTLKLSNESQSILSSGTWDELSTVIQNRIEALEKEEKAFVHIPEKKWKTGRLHFGVR
;
A
#
# COMPACT_ATOMS: atom_id res chain seq x y z
N MET A 1 6.60 -0.35 -7.92
CA MET A 1 6.84 0.90 -7.15
C MET A 1 5.57 1.69 -6.84
N SER A 2 4.81 2.15 -7.84
CA SER A 2 3.67 3.09 -7.63
C SER A 2 2.65 2.66 -6.56
N LYS A 3 2.21 1.40 -6.55
CA LYS A 3 1.28 0.85 -5.54
C LYS A 3 1.74 1.05 -4.09
N TRP A 4 3.04 0.88 -3.83
CA TRP A 4 3.64 1.05 -2.51
C TRP A 4 3.74 2.53 -2.13
N LEU A 5 4.05 3.41 -3.08
CA LEU A 5 4.00 4.86 -2.87
C LEU A 5 2.57 5.34 -2.58
N SER A 6 1.57 4.86 -3.32
CA SER A 6 0.15 5.13 -3.05
C SER A 6 -0.26 4.66 -1.65
N SER A 7 0.21 3.49 -1.22
CA SER A 7 -0.05 2.96 0.13
C SER A 7 0.53 3.86 1.23
N TYR A 8 1.75 4.37 1.02
CA TYR A 8 2.36 5.36 1.91
C TYR A 8 1.54 6.66 1.98
N GLN A 9 1.06 7.16 0.83
CA GLN A 9 0.24 8.37 0.80
C GLN A 9 -1.12 8.17 1.48
N ILE A 10 -1.75 7.00 1.34
CA ILE A 10 -2.98 6.63 2.07
C ILE A 10 -2.74 6.73 3.57
N GLN A 11 -1.70 6.05 4.07
CA GLN A 11 -1.39 6.06 5.49
C GLN A 11 -1.11 7.49 6.00
N LYS A 12 -0.32 8.26 5.26
CA LYS A 12 -0.02 9.66 5.60
C LYS A 12 -1.28 10.51 5.67
N LYS A 13 -2.21 10.35 4.72
CA LYS A 13 -3.48 11.08 4.68
C LYS A 13 -4.36 10.76 5.88
N ILE A 14 -4.47 9.48 6.25
CA ILE A 14 -5.24 9.03 7.41
C ILE A 14 -4.66 9.57 8.71
N ARG A 15 -3.34 9.47 8.90
CA ARG A 15 -2.66 9.93 10.13
C ARG A 15 -2.76 11.44 10.34
N ASN A 16 -2.79 12.22 9.25
CA ASN A 16 -2.90 13.68 9.30
C ASN A 16 -4.35 14.18 9.23
N HIS A 17 -5.34 13.29 9.35
CA HIS A 17 -6.73 13.68 9.34
C HIS A 17 -7.14 14.25 10.70
N GLU A 18 -7.32 15.57 10.76
CA GLU A 18 -7.60 16.31 12.01
C GLU A 18 -9.10 16.54 12.29
N LEU A 19 -9.99 16.16 11.36
CA LEU A 19 -11.42 16.51 11.44
C LEU A 19 -12.21 15.52 12.32
N ASN A 20 -12.32 15.80 13.62
CA ASN A 20 -13.01 14.92 14.58
C ASN A 20 -14.49 14.60 14.25
N ARG A 21 -15.16 15.43 13.45
CA ARG A 21 -16.57 15.21 13.06
C ARG A 21 -16.71 14.31 11.83
N LEU A 22 -15.71 14.30 10.94
CA LEU A 22 -15.73 13.47 9.74
C LEU A 22 -15.07 12.13 10.06
N GLN A 23 -15.78 11.04 9.79
CA GLN A 23 -15.31 9.69 10.06
C GLN A 23 -14.82 9.06 8.75
N LEU A 24 -13.59 8.56 8.74
CA LEU A 24 -13.00 7.93 7.57
C LEU A 24 -13.50 6.48 7.44
N VAL A 25 -13.73 6.06 6.19
CA VAL A 25 -13.91 4.66 5.80
C VAL A 25 -12.86 4.37 4.73
N VAL A 26 -12.02 3.37 4.96
CA VAL A 26 -10.87 3.09 4.09
C VAL A 26 -11.12 1.80 3.30
N CYS A 27 -11.56 1.94 2.06
CA CYS A 27 -11.67 0.84 1.11
C CYS A 27 -11.24 1.30 -0.29
N PRO A 28 -10.88 0.37 -1.21
CA PRO A 28 -10.46 0.72 -2.57
C PRO A 28 -11.48 1.60 -3.31
N GLU A 29 -12.77 1.32 -3.15
CA GLU A 29 -13.87 2.02 -3.84
C GLU A 29 -14.06 3.44 -3.31
N ASN A 30 -13.62 3.73 -2.09
CA ASN A 30 -13.75 5.04 -1.47
C ASN A 30 -12.53 5.94 -1.72
N ILE A 31 -11.52 5.49 -2.49
CA ILE A 31 -10.27 6.23 -2.69
C ILE A 31 -10.04 6.48 -4.18
N VAL A 32 -9.81 7.74 -4.53
CA VAL A 32 -9.28 8.14 -5.83
C VAL A 32 -7.94 8.83 -5.67
N PHE A 33 -7.10 8.73 -6.69
CA PHE A 33 -5.76 9.32 -6.68
C PHE A 33 -5.63 10.41 -7.74
N ASP A 34 -4.95 11.50 -7.40
CA ASP A 34 -4.47 12.44 -8.42
C ASP A 34 -3.19 11.94 -9.12
N SER A 35 -2.69 12.73 -10.07
CA SER A 35 -1.46 12.42 -10.81
C SER A 35 -0.20 12.34 -9.94
N SER A 36 -0.24 12.88 -8.71
CA SER A 36 0.85 12.82 -7.74
C SER A 36 0.70 11.65 -6.77
N LEU A 37 -0.25 10.74 -7.02
CA LEU A 37 -0.63 9.64 -6.14
C LEU A 37 -1.16 10.11 -4.78
N THR A 38 -1.67 11.35 -4.70
CA THR A 38 -2.33 11.85 -3.49
C THR A 38 -3.72 11.24 -3.40
N PRO A 39 -4.10 10.58 -2.29
CA PRO A 39 -5.41 9.99 -2.12
C PRO A 39 -6.45 11.03 -1.66
N TYR A 40 -7.65 10.88 -2.21
CA TYR A 40 -8.86 11.60 -1.81
C TYR A 40 -9.96 10.59 -1.51
N PHE A 41 -10.60 10.74 -0.34
CA PHE A 41 -11.75 9.92 0.02
C PHE A 41 -13.03 10.52 -0.57
N LEU A 42 -13.84 9.67 -1.22
CA LEU A 42 -15.09 10.09 -1.87
C LEU A 42 -16.21 10.33 -0.85
N HIS A 43 -16.23 9.50 0.19
CA HIS A 43 -17.27 9.46 1.20
C HIS A 43 -16.67 9.50 2.61
N TYR A 44 -17.38 10.17 3.50
CA TYR A 44 -17.08 10.28 4.92
C TYR A 44 -18.35 10.00 5.71
N GLY A 45 -18.21 9.36 6.87
CA GLY A 45 -19.22 9.42 7.90
C GLY A 45 -19.25 10.81 8.54
N VAL A 46 -20.36 11.10 9.20
CA VAL A 46 -20.54 12.31 9.99
C VAL A 46 -21.00 11.87 11.37
N LYS A 47 -20.19 12.21 12.38
CA LYS A 47 -20.51 11.87 13.77
C LYS A 47 -21.96 12.23 14.11
N ASP A 48 -22.68 11.28 14.70
CA ASP A 48 -24.09 11.41 15.11
C ASP A 48 -25.11 11.72 13.98
N SER A 49 -24.70 11.69 12.71
CA SER A 49 -25.56 12.10 11.58
C SER A 49 -25.52 11.17 10.37
N LEU A 50 -24.36 10.64 9.99
CA LEU A 50 -24.20 9.78 8.82
C LEU A 50 -23.19 8.67 9.15
N PRO A 51 -23.46 7.40 8.83
CA PRO A 51 -22.56 6.31 9.19
C PRO A 51 -21.21 6.43 8.45
N PRO A 52 -20.09 6.03 9.08
CA PRO A 52 -19.98 5.58 10.47
C PRO A 52 -20.24 6.71 11.48
N TYR A 53 -21.08 6.41 12.49
CA TYR A 53 -21.57 7.39 13.47
C TYR A 53 -20.55 7.68 14.58
N GLU A 54 -19.60 6.78 14.79
CA GLU A 54 -18.55 6.87 15.80
C GLU A 54 -17.18 6.57 15.20
N HIS A 55 -16.13 7.07 15.85
CA HIS A 55 -14.76 6.85 15.42
C HIS A 55 -14.23 5.53 15.98
N ASN A 56 -13.95 4.56 15.11
CA ASN A 56 -13.38 3.28 15.50
C ASN A 56 -11.97 3.11 14.90
N GLN A 57 -10.95 3.42 15.70
CA GLN A 57 -9.54 3.36 15.26
C GLN A 57 -9.09 1.95 14.89
N ASP A 58 -9.61 0.92 15.57
CA ASP A 58 -9.24 -0.47 15.29
C ASP A 58 -9.82 -0.96 13.97
N GLU A 59 -11.04 -0.54 13.66
CA GLU A 59 -11.69 -0.83 12.38
C GLU A 59 -11.01 -0.07 11.24
N LEU A 60 -10.76 1.22 11.41
CA LEU A 60 -10.00 2.04 10.47
C LEU A 60 -8.63 1.43 10.16
N PHE A 61 -7.93 0.90 11.17
CA PHE A 61 -6.65 0.24 10.97
C PHE A 61 -6.77 -1.07 10.19
N LYS A 62 -7.79 -1.90 10.47
CA LYS A 62 -8.06 -3.14 9.72
C LYS A 62 -8.41 -2.85 8.26
N GLU A 63 -9.30 -1.91 8.03
CA GLU A 63 -9.68 -1.38 6.72
C GLU A 63 -8.47 -0.89 5.92
N THR A 64 -7.57 -0.14 6.59
CA THR A 64 -6.34 0.34 5.96
C THR A 64 -5.43 -0.81 5.56
N LYS A 65 -5.22 -1.81 6.43
CA LYS A 65 -4.39 -2.98 6.11
C LYS A 65 -4.97 -3.79 4.95
N ALA A 66 -6.30 -4.00 4.93
CA ALA A 66 -6.98 -4.71 3.87
C ALA A 66 -6.89 -3.96 2.53
N THR A 67 -7.12 -2.65 2.54
CA THR A 67 -7.01 -1.78 1.35
C THR A 67 -5.60 -1.80 0.77
N ILE A 68 -4.58 -1.66 1.62
CA ILE A 68 -3.18 -1.70 1.18
C ILE A 68 -2.84 -3.08 0.61
N SER A 69 -3.28 -4.17 1.25
CA SER A 69 -3.05 -5.55 0.76
C SER A 69 -3.70 -5.79 -0.61
N ALA A 70 -4.95 -5.35 -0.78
CA ALA A 70 -5.65 -5.40 -2.07
C ALA A 70 -4.93 -4.57 -3.16
N LEU A 71 -4.41 -3.40 -2.79
CA LEU A 71 -3.70 -2.52 -3.72
C LEU A 71 -2.36 -3.09 -4.18
N VAL A 72 -1.52 -3.55 -3.23
CA VAL A 72 -0.15 -3.98 -3.54
C VAL A 72 -0.08 -5.39 -4.12
N ASP A 73 -0.77 -6.34 -3.50
CA ASP A 73 -0.68 -7.77 -3.84
C ASP A 73 -1.78 -8.17 -4.83
N GLY A 74 -3.03 -7.79 -4.56
CA GLY A 74 -4.17 -8.07 -5.44
C GLY A 74 -4.51 -9.55 -5.62
N GLN A 75 -3.93 -10.45 -4.81
CA GLN A 75 -4.24 -11.89 -4.84
C GLN A 75 -5.65 -12.22 -4.33
N HIS A 76 -6.18 -11.39 -3.42
CA HIS A 76 -7.51 -11.51 -2.82
C HIS A 76 -8.19 -10.14 -2.86
N THR A 77 -9.52 -10.11 -2.73
CA THR A 77 -10.28 -8.86 -2.66
C THR A 77 -10.08 -8.14 -1.32
N PHE A 78 -10.53 -6.88 -1.25
CA PHE A 78 -10.55 -6.11 -0.01
C PHE A 78 -11.33 -6.85 1.10
N GLU A 79 -12.53 -7.36 0.79
CA GLU A 79 -13.38 -8.08 1.73
C GLU A 79 -12.71 -9.37 2.21
N GLU A 80 -12.02 -10.08 1.31
CA GLU A 80 -11.28 -11.29 1.64
C GLU A 80 -10.14 -11.00 2.62
N TYR A 81 -9.36 -9.95 2.38
CA TYR A 81 -8.34 -9.52 3.34
C TYR A 81 -8.93 -9.02 4.66
N LEU A 82 -10.04 -8.28 4.61
CA LEU A 82 -10.67 -7.72 5.81
C LEU A 82 -11.22 -8.82 6.72
N LEU A 83 -11.96 -9.78 6.16
CA LEU A 83 -12.76 -10.73 6.90
C LEU A 83 -12.09 -12.10 7.07
N TYR A 84 -11.29 -12.55 6.08
CA TYR A 84 -10.83 -13.94 5.99
C TYR A 84 -9.31 -14.10 6.02
N HIS A 85 -8.52 -13.05 6.28
CA HIS A 85 -7.05 -13.12 6.27
C HIS A 85 -6.43 -14.21 7.14
N LYS A 86 -7.12 -14.69 8.18
CA LYS A 86 -6.61 -15.75 9.07
C LYS A 86 -6.60 -17.15 8.42
N THR A 87 -7.44 -17.37 7.41
CA THR A 87 -7.59 -18.66 6.74
C THR A 87 -7.06 -18.65 5.30
N LEU A 88 -6.86 -17.46 4.73
CA LEU A 88 -6.33 -17.30 3.39
C LEU A 88 -4.84 -17.65 3.32
N LYS A 89 -4.43 -18.18 2.18
CA LYS A 89 -3.01 -18.27 1.83
C LYS A 89 -2.54 -16.88 1.38
N LEU A 90 -1.83 -16.19 2.26
CA LEU A 90 -1.31 -14.85 2.01
C LEU A 90 0.07 -14.90 1.33
N SER A 91 0.37 -13.90 0.51
CA SER A 91 1.74 -13.62 0.10
C SER A 91 2.58 -13.09 1.25
N ASN A 92 3.91 -13.10 1.11
CA ASN A 92 4.81 -12.51 2.11
C ASN A 92 4.52 -11.01 2.33
N GLU A 93 4.14 -10.29 1.26
CA GLU A 93 3.82 -8.86 1.34
C GLU A 93 2.54 -8.63 2.14
N SER A 94 1.45 -9.30 1.76
CA SER A 94 0.16 -9.21 2.46
C SER A 94 0.26 -9.70 3.91
N GLN A 95 1.03 -10.75 4.16
CA GLN A 95 1.26 -11.25 5.53
C GLN A 95 1.99 -10.21 6.38
N SER A 96 3.00 -9.53 5.84
CA SER A 96 3.74 -8.47 6.56
C SER A 96 2.83 -7.28 6.90
N ILE A 97 1.97 -6.88 5.95
CA ILE A 97 1.00 -5.80 6.16
C ILE A 97 -0.03 -6.21 7.23
N LEU A 98 -0.69 -7.35 7.06
CA LEU A 98 -1.82 -7.78 7.91
C LEU A 98 -1.38 -8.11 9.34
N SER A 99 -0.15 -8.59 9.53
CA SER A 99 0.43 -8.88 10.84
C SER A 99 0.93 -7.65 11.61
N SER A 100 1.01 -6.48 10.98
CA SER A 100 1.38 -5.25 11.69
C SER A 100 0.35 -4.91 12.77
N GLY A 101 0.83 -4.74 14.00
CA GLY A 101 0.03 -4.45 15.20
C GLY A 101 -0.16 -2.96 15.45
N THR A 102 0.74 -2.12 14.92
CA THR A 102 0.69 -0.66 15.09
C THR A 102 0.81 0.10 13.78
N TRP A 103 0.40 1.37 13.79
CA TRP A 103 0.58 2.27 12.65
C TRP A 103 2.05 2.44 12.26
N ASP A 104 2.95 2.52 13.25
CA ASP A 104 4.37 2.70 12.97
C ASP A 104 5.01 1.41 12.40
N GLU A 105 4.60 0.23 12.88
CA GLU A 105 5.00 -1.05 12.25
C GLU A 105 4.54 -1.12 10.79
N LEU A 106 3.29 -0.74 10.51
CA LEU A 106 2.78 -0.68 9.14
C LEU A 106 3.58 0.32 8.28
N SER A 107 3.94 1.48 8.84
CA SER A 107 4.81 2.46 8.14
C SER A 107 6.17 1.84 7.80
N THR A 108 6.78 1.12 8.74
CA THR A 108 8.07 0.44 8.52
C THR A 108 7.97 -0.62 7.41
N VAL A 109 6.90 -1.43 7.38
CA VAL A 109 6.68 -2.42 6.32
C VAL A 109 6.64 -1.75 4.94
N ILE A 110 5.85 -0.67 4.81
CA ILE A 110 5.71 0.06 3.55
C ILE A 110 7.02 0.70 3.11
N GLN A 111 7.71 1.39 4.02
CA GLN A 111 8.98 2.07 3.73
C GLN A 111 10.08 1.09 3.32
N ASN A 112 10.25 0.00 4.07
CA ASN A 112 11.24 -1.03 3.73
C ASN A 112 11.02 -1.60 2.33
N ARG A 113 9.75 -1.79 1.93
CA ARG A 113 9.45 -2.29 0.59
C ARG A 113 9.71 -1.26 -0.50
N ILE A 114 9.39 0.02 -0.27
CA ILE A 114 9.75 1.11 -1.18
C ILE A 114 11.28 1.17 -1.37
N GLU A 115 12.05 1.16 -0.29
CA GLU A 115 13.51 1.19 -0.36
C GLU A 115 14.09 -0.02 -1.10
N ALA A 116 13.54 -1.22 -0.88
CA ALA A 116 13.94 -2.42 -1.59
C ALA A 116 13.69 -2.27 -3.11
N LEU A 117 12.51 -1.80 -3.50
CA LEU A 117 12.16 -1.57 -4.89
C LEU A 117 13.05 -0.49 -5.53
N GLU A 118 13.41 0.58 -4.80
CA GLU A 118 14.34 1.59 -5.32
C GLU A 118 15.73 1.02 -5.58
N LYS A 119 16.21 0.14 -4.68
CA LYS A 119 17.50 -0.54 -4.84
C LYS A 119 17.47 -1.50 -6.04
N GLU A 120 16.38 -2.25 -6.20
CA GLU A 120 16.15 -3.12 -7.36
C GLU A 120 16.16 -2.31 -8.67
N GLU A 121 15.40 -1.21 -8.75
CA GLU A 121 15.34 -0.33 -9.93
C GLU A 121 16.71 0.27 -10.27
N LYS A 122 17.45 0.77 -9.28
CA LYS A 122 18.82 1.31 -9.47
C LYS A 122 19.78 0.24 -10.01
N ALA A 123 19.64 -1.02 -9.58
CA ALA A 123 20.45 -2.13 -10.08
C ALA A 123 20.14 -2.49 -11.55
N PHE A 124 18.91 -2.29 -12.02
CA PHE A 124 18.55 -2.49 -13.43
C PHE A 124 19.11 -1.41 -14.36
N VAL A 125 19.19 -0.16 -13.90
CA VAL A 125 19.78 0.96 -14.66
C VAL A 125 21.31 0.79 -14.78
N HIS A 126 21.94 0.18 -13.78
CA HIS A 126 23.36 -0.13 -13.81
C HIS A 126 23.61 -1.48 -14.50
N ILE A 127 23.77 -1.49 -15.84
CA ILE A 127 24.20 -2.69 -16.56
C ILE A 127 25.53 -3.16 -15.95
N PRO A 128 25.61 -4.37 -15.35
CA PRO A 128 26.87 -4.85 -14.81
C PRO A 128 27.90 -4.93 -15.94
N GLU A 129 29.06 -4.28 -15.79
CA GLU A 129 30.10 -4.20 -16.84
C GLU A 129 30.48 -5.58 -17.41
N LYS A 130 30.34 -6.63 -16.59
CA LYS A 130 30.59 -8.03 -16.97
C LYS A 130 29.62 -8.54 -18.04
N LYS A 131 28.34 -8.13 -18.03
CA LYS A 131 27.34 -8.49 -19.06
C LYS A 131 27.54 -7.70 -20.37
N TRP A 132 28.03 -6.46 -20.28
CA TRP A 132 28.36 -5.63 -21.44
C TRP A 132 29.48 -6.24 -22.30
N LYS A 133 30.50 -6.82 -21.66
CA LYS A 133 31.60 -7.50 -22.37
C LYS A 133 31.12 -8.72 -23.16
N THR A 134 30.19 -9.51 -22.63
CA THR A 134 29.64 -10.69 -23.31
C THR A 134 28.73 -10.31 -24.49
N GLY A 135 27.94 -9.24 -24.36
CA GLY A 135 27.13 -8.72 -25.47
C GLY A 135 28.00 -8.24 -26.64
N ARG A 136 29.06 -7.46 -26.37
CA ARG A 136 29.98 -6.98 -27.42
C ARG A 136 30.72 -8.10 -28.16
N LEU A 137 31.09 -9.18 -27.46
CA LEU A 137 31.70 -10.36 -28.09
C LEU A 137 30.76 -11.08 -29.07
N HIS A 138 29.44 -10.98 -28.87
CA HIS A 138 28.44 -11.60 -29.74
C HIS A 138 28.01 -10.71 -30.91
N PHE A 139 28.05 -9.38 -30.75
CA PHE A 139 27.71 -8.41 -31.80
C PHE A 139 28.93 -7.93 -32.64
N GLY A 140 30.15 -8.34 -32.28
CA GLY A 140 31.40 -7.94 -32.94
C GLY A 140 32.03 -8.98 -33.87
N VAL A 141 31.32 -10.05 -34.22
CA VAL A 141 31.79 -11.05 -35.20
C VAL A 141 30.82 -11.10 -36.37
N ARG A 142 30.97 -10.16 -37.30
CA ARG A 142 30.63 -10.29 -38.72
C ARG A 142 31.62 -9.47 -39.54
#